data_AF-A0A1G8MVG7-F1
#
_entry.id   AF-A0A1G8MVG7-F1
#
_cell.length_a   1.000
_cell.length_b   1.000
_cell.length_c   1.000
_cell.angle_alpha   90.00
_cell.angle_beta   90.00
_cell.angle_gamma   90.00
#
_symmetry.space_group_name_H-M   'P 1'
#
loop_
_entity.id
_entity.type
_entity.pdbx_description
1 polymer ?
#
loop_
_entity_poly.entity_id
_entity_poly.type
_entity_poly.pdbx_seq_one_letter_code
_entity_poly.pdbx_strand_id
1 'polypeptide(L)'
;MCTDEKTGIQALEHARPAKPMKPGSPEKREQEYIRHGTTGLIASRDVQTGKIVAPMIRPTRKEKDFVEHIGNVVAQDPEALYVFVLDQLNTHQSESLVHFVADQCGIPQDTLGKKGHSGVLKTKKTRKQFLKDQSHRIQFVYTPKHCSWLNQIECWFSILSRDLINPRASFTSIDNLAYRLAHYSDYYNRFLAKPFRWTYKGRPLQV
;
A
#
# COMPACT_ATOMS: atom_id res chain seq x y z
N MET A 1 3.88 0.90 -10.83
CA MET A 1 3.09 0.53 -9.63
C MET A 1 3.33 1.54 -8.51
N CYS A 2 2.31 2.22 -8.01
CA CYS A 2 2.38 3.01 -6.77
C CYS A 2 2.08 2.10 -5.58
N THR A 3 2.97 1.96 -4.60
CA THR A 3 2.82 0.95 -3.54
C THR A 3 3.07 1.57 -2.18
N ASP A 4 2.30 1.14 -1.17
CA ASP A 4 2.40 1.63 0.20
C ASP A 4 1.66 0.70 1.17
N GLU A 5 1.84 0.94 2.48
CA GLU A 5 1.12 0.25 3.54
C GLU A 5 0.15 1.17 4.29
N LYS A 6 -1.11 0.76 4.40
CA LYS A 6 -2.07 1.34 5.35
C LYS A 6 -2.04 0.53 6.64
N THR A 7 -1.44 1.10 7.68
CA THR A 7 -1.27 0.43 8.98
C THR A 7 -2.37 0.76 9.97
N GLY A 8 -2.58 -0.12 10.94
CA GLY A 8 -3.41 0.17 12.13
C GLY A 8 -4.89 0.29 11.82
N ILE A 9 -5.37 -0.39 10.78
CA ILE A 9 -6.79 -0.46 10.45
C ILE A 9 -7.50 -1.22 11.59
N GLN A 10 -8.38 -0.54 12.31
CA GLN A 10 -9.04 -1.09 13.47
C GLN A 10 -10.32 -1.85 13.08
N ALA A 11 -10.52 -3.03 13.68
CA ALA A 11 -11.80 -3.72 13.64
C ALA A 11 -12.66 -3.20 14.80
N LEU A 12 -13.58 -2.28 14.49
CA LEU A 12 -14.49 -1.65 15.45
C LEU A 12 -15.91 -2.15 15.19
N GLU A 13 -16.54 -2.70 16.22
CA GLU A 13 -17.96 -3.07 16.21
C GLU A 13 -18.75 -2.06 17.03
N HIS A 14 -19.88 -1.58 16.53
CA HIS A 14 -20.78 -0.73 17.33
C HIS A 14 -21.40 -1.56 18.45
N ALA A 15 -21.33 -1.07 19.69
CA ALA A 15 -21.86 -1.81 20.85
C ALA A 15 -23.37 -2.09 20.78
N ARG A 16 -24.10 -1.27 20.00
CA ARG A 16 -25.55 -1.39 19.78
C ARG A 16 -25.91 -0.96 18.35
N PRO A 17 -27.03 -1.47 17.79
CA PRO A 17 -27.52 -1.03 16.50
C PRO A 17 -27.88 0.46 16.48
N ALA A 18 -27.63 1.13 15.35
CA ALA A 18 -28.08 2.50 15.13
C ALA A 18 -29.61 2.60 15.20
N LYS A 19 -30.12 3.71 15.75
CA LYS A 19 -31.56 3.99 15.76
C LYS A 19 -31.93 4.72 14.48
N PRO A 20 -32.94 4.25 13.73
CA PRO A 20 -33.31 4.83 12.45
C PRO A 20 -33.82 6.26 12.63
N MET A 21 -33.66 7.05 11.57
CA MET A 21 -34.19 8.41 11.48
C MET A 21 -35.73 8.39 11.61
N LYS A 22 -36.28 9.41 12.28
CA LYS A 22 -37.72 9.70 12.35
C LYS A 22 -37.96 11.17 12.01
N PRO A 23 -39.17 11.59 11.60
CA PRO A 23 -39.48 13.02 11.44
C PRO A 23 -39.08 13.81 12.70
N GLY A 24 -38.26 14.85 12.54
CA GLY A 24 -37.73 15.65 13.65
C GLY A 24 -36.62 14.99 14.49
N SER A 25 -36.15 13.78 14.14
CA SER A 25 -35.09 13.07 14.86
C SER A 25 -34.07 12.46 13.90
N PRO A 26 -32.85 13.03 13.77
CA PRO A 26 -31.82 12.45 12.93
C PRO A 26 -31.43 11.05 13.43
N GLU A 27 -30.84 10.25 12.55
CA GLU A 27 -30.26 8.95 12.90
C GLU A 27 -29.34 9.10 14.12
N LYS A 28 -29.55 8.24 15.14
CA LYS A 28 -28.69 8.20 16.33
C LYS A 28 -27.74 7.03 16.20
N ARG A 29 -26.44 7.34 16.25
CA ARG A 29 -25.36 6.36 16.16
C ARG A 29 -24.84 6.05 17.54
N GLU A 30 -24.47 4.79 17.73
CA GLU A 30 -23.75 4.37 18.91
C GLU A 30 -22.36 5.03 18.92
N GLN A 31 -21.96 5.54 20.08
CA GLN A 31 -20.64 6.15 20.27
C GLN A 31 -19.65 5.14 20.83
N GLU A 32 -20.15 4.16 21.58
CA GLU A 32 -19.35 3.07 22.13
C GLU A 32 -19.05 1.99 21.08
N TYR A 33 -17.85 1.45 21.15
CA TYR A 33 -17.40 0.40 20.25
C TYR A 33 -16.65 -0.70 20.99
N ILE A 34 -16.76 -1.91 20.47
CA ILE A 34 -15.96 -3.06 20.87
C ILE A 34 -14.76 -3.12 19.92
N ARG A 35 -13.55 -3.19 20.50
CA ARG A 35 -12.31 -3.30 19.72
C ARG A 35 -11.93 -4.76 19.56
N HIS A 36 -11.84 -5.21 18.31
CA HIS A 36 -11.41 -6.58 17.99
C HIS A 36 -9.93 -6.70 17.61
N GLY A 37 -9.21 -5.58 17.60
CA GLY A 37 -7.77 -5.52 17.28
C GLY A 37 -7.49 -4.61 16.09
N THR A 38 -6.30 -4.75 15.52
CA THR A 38 -5.88 -4.00 14.33
C THR A 38 -5.18 -4.89 13.32
N THR A 39 -5.26 -4.51 12.05
CA THR A 39 -4.52 -5.12 10.95
C THR A 39 -3.90 -4.04 10.06
N GLY A 40 -3.03 -4.44 9.15
CA GLY A 40 -2.46 -3.61 8.10
C GLY A 40 -2.85 -4.13 6.71
N LEU A 41 -2.69 -3.27 5.72
CA LEU A 41 -2.89 -3.58 4.31
C LEU A 41 -1.69 -3.06 3.53
N ILE A 42 -0.97 -3.94 2.85
CA ILE A 42 0.01 -3.58 1.82
C ILE A 42 -0.67 -3.74 0.47
N ALA A 43 -0.56 -2.76 -0.41
CA ALA A 43 -1.18 -2.83 -1.72
C ALA A 43 -0.38 -2.04 -2.76
N SER A 44 -0.40 -2.54 -4.00
CA SER A 44 0.10 -1.80 -5.16
C SER A 44 -1.07 -1.31 -5.99
N ARG A 45 -0.93 -0.13 -6.59
CA ARG A 45 -1.85 0.41 -7.58
C ARG A 45 -1.15 0.50 -8.92
N ASP A 46 -1.76 -0.10 -9.93
CA ASP A 46 -1.42 0.15 -11.31
C ASP A 46 -1.92 1.55 -11.70
N VAL A 47 -0.99 2.42 -12.08
CA VAL A 47 -1.29 3.81 -12.44
C VAL A 47 -2.07 3.89 -13.75
N GLN A 48 -1.81 2.97 -14.70
CA GLN A 48 -2.38 2.99 -16.04
C GLN A 48 -3.80 2.41 -16.09
N THR A 49 -4.13 1.43 -15.26
CA THR A 49 -5.48 0.84 -15.20
C THR A 49 -6.28 1.34 -14.01
N GLY A 50 -5.59 1.80 -12.97
CA GLY A 50 -6.17 2.17 -11.70
C GLY A 50 -6.50 1.00 -10.77
N LYS A 51 -6.19 -0.23 -11.17
CA LYS A 51 -6.44 -1.44 -10.38
C LYS A 51 -5.50 -1.55 -9.19
N ILE A 52 -5.98 -2.19 -8.15
CA ILE A 52 -5.25 -2.62 -6.97
C ILE A 52 -4.73 -4.02 -7.20
N VAL A 53 -3.44 -4.19 -6.96
CA VAL A 53 -2.66 -5.38 -7.30
C VAL A 53 -2.10 -5.97 -6.01
N ALA A 54 -2.28 -7.29 -5.88
CA ALA A 54 -1.80 -8.11 -4.76
C ALA A 54 -2.09 -7.52 -3.36
N PRO A 55 -3.33 -7.09 -3.03
CA PRO A 55 -3.61 -6.55 -1.70
C PRO A 55 -3.33 -7.61 -0.62
N MET A 56 -2.44 -7.30 0.31
CA MET A 56 -2.02 -8.21 1.37
C MET A 56 -2.44 -7.68 2.74
N ILE A 57 -3.36 -8.38 3.40
CA ILE A 57 -3.85 -8.06 4.74
C ILE A 57 -3.02 -8.83 5.77
N ARG A 58 -2.29 -8.12 6.63
CA ARG A 58 -1.40 -8.69 7.66
C ARG A 58 -1.33 -7.76 8.88
N PRO A 59 -1.14 -8.28 10.09
CA PRO A 59 -0.93 -7.45 11.28
C PRO A 59 0.42 -6.71 11.28
N THR A 60 1.37 -7.14 10.44
CA THR A 60 2.71 -6.57 10.34
C THR A 60 2.99 -5.95 8.97
N ARG A 61 3.96 -5.03 8.94
CA ARG A 61 4.51 -4.37 7.74
C ARG A 61 6.03 -4.34 7.78
N LYS A 62 6.63 -5.47 8.15
CA LYS A 62 8.08 -5.61 8.29
C LYS A 62 8.74 -5.80 6.93
N GLU A 63 10.07 -5.78 6.92
CA GLU A 63 10.88 -6.00 5.72
C GLU A 63 10.45 -7.24 4.92
N LYS A 64 10.17 -8.37 5.59
CA LYS A 64 9.70 -9.60 4.93
C LYS A 64 8.35 -9.42 4.26
N ASP A 65 7.39 -8.80 4.94
CA ASP A 65 6.05 -8.55 4.41
C ASP A 65 6.11 -7.68 3.15
N PHE A 66 6.98 -6.67 3.15
CA PHE A 66 7.15 -5.81 1.99
C PHE A 66 7.77 -6.55 0.79
N VAL A 67 8.79 -7.37 1.01
CA VAL A 67 9.40 -8.19 -0.06
C VAL A 67 8.41 -9.21 -0.61
N GLU A 68 7.63 -9.87 0.25
CA GLU A 68 6.55 -10.79 -0.16
C GLU A 68 5.53 -10.08 -1.04
N HIS A 69 5.11 -8.87 -0.65
CA HIS A 69 4.20 -8.06 -1.46
C HIS A 69 4.76 -7.74 -2.85
N ILE A 70 6.01 -7.25 -2.93
CA ILE A 70 6.66 -6.97 -4.22
C ILE A 70 6.77 -8.26 -5.05
N GLY A 71 7.11 -9.39 -4.43
CA GLY A 71 7.12 -10.71 -5.07
C GLY A 71 5.77 -11.08 -5.66
N ASN A 72 4.68 -10.91 -4.90
CA ASN A 72 3.32 -11.20 -5.37
C ASN A 72 2.89 -10.32 -6.56
N VAL A 73 3.36 -9.07 -6.63
CA VAL A 73 3.10 -8.18 -7.76
C VAL A 73 3.89 -8.62 -8.99
N VAL A 74 5.18 -8.92 -8.83
CA VAL A 74 6.07 -9.34 -9.93
C VAL A 74 5.69 -10.72 -10.46
N ALA A 75 5.20 -11.62 -9.61
CA ALA A 75 4.74 -12.95 -10.01
C ALA A 75 3.54 -12.93 -10.96
N GLN A 76 2.81 -11.80 -11.07
CA GLN A 76 1.70 -11.68 -12.03
C GLN A 76 2.18 -11.61 -13.48
N ASP A 77 3.37 -11.02 -13.71
CA ASP A 77 4.03 -10.98 -15.01
C ASP A 77 5.56 -10.96 -14.79
N PRO A 78 6.20 -12.14 -14.66
CA PRO A 78 7.61 -12.23 -14.31
C PRO A 78 8.56 -11.56 -15.31
N GLU A 79 8.16 -11.37 -16.56
CA GLU A 79 9.01 -10.79 -17.61
C GLU A 79 8.80 -9.28 -17.79
N ALA A 80 7.74 -8.72 -17.21
CA ALA A 80 7.46 -7.30 -17.30
C ALA A 80 8.53 -6.43 -16.63
N LEU A 81 8.71 -5.24 -17.20
CA LEU A 81 9.43 -4.14 -16.57
C LEU A 81 8.55 -3.49 -15.50
N TYR A 82 9.02 -3.47 -14.25
CA TYR A 82 8.31 -2.83 -13.14
C TYR A 82 9.01 -1.57 -12.68
N VAL A 83 8.26 -0.47 -12.63
CA VAL A 83 8.66 0.77 -11.95
C VAL A 83 7.76 0.97 -10.73
N PHE A 84 8.32 0.77 -9.54
CA PHE A 84 7.65 0.97 -8.26
C PHE A 84 7.86 2.41 -7.76
N VAL A 85 6.78 3.11 -7.44
CA VAL A 85 6.81 4.44 -6.79
C VAL A 85 6.46 4.26 -5.32
N LEU A 86 7.37 4.69 -4.44
CA LEU A 86 7.30 4.48 -2.99
C LEU A 86 7.74 5.72 -2.21
N ASP A 87 7.42 5.76 -0.92
CA ASP A 87 8.07 6.69 0.01
C ASP A 87 9.50 6.21 0.39
N GLN A 88 10.19 6.96 1.24
CA GLN A 88 11.57 6.67 1.65
C GLN A 88 11.68 5.81 2.93
N LEU A 89 10.67 5.02 3.27
CA LEU A 89 10.70 4.13 4.43
C LEU A 89 11.88 3.15 4.38
N ASN A 90 12.38 2.75 5.54
CA ASN A 90 13.55 1.89 5.66
C ASN A 90 13.32 0.48 5.06
N THR A 91 12.09 -0.03 5.15
CA THR A 91 11.68 -1.32 4.57
C THR A 91 11.78 -1.32 3.05
N HIS A 92 11.52 -0.18 2.42
CA HIS A 92 11.64 0.04 0.97
C HIS A 92 13.09 0.13 0.49
N GLN A 93 14.05 0.27 1.40
CA GLN A 93 15.50 0.35 1.11
C GLN A 93 16.26 -0.75 1.86
N SER A 94 15.60 -1.88 2.03
CA SER A 94 16.07 -2.99 2.85
C SER A 94 17.11 -3.84 2.12
N GLU A 95 17.81 -4.69 2.88
CA GLU A 95 18.77 -5.64 2.30
C GLU A 95 18.02 -6.77 1.59
N SER A 96 16.95 -7.30 2.19
CA SER A 96 16.17 -8.38 1.59
C SER A 96 15.57 -7.97 0.25
N LEU A 97 15.16 -6.71 0.10
CA LEU A 97 14.66 -6.20 -1.18
C LEU A 97 15.76 -6.12 -2.25
N VAL A 98 16.99 -5.77 -1.88
CA VAL A 98 18.12 -5.79 -2.82
C VAL A 98 18.41 -7.21 -3.29
N HIS A 99 18.46 -8.18 -2.38
CA HIS A 99 18.66 -9.58 -2.75
C HIS A 99 17.54 -10.10 -3.67
N PHE A 100 16.29 -9.77 -3.36
CA PHE A 100 15.14 -10.10 -4.20
C PHE A 100 15.27 -9.53 -5.61
N VAL A 101 15.59 -8.24 -5.75
CA VAL A 101 15.76 -7.61 -7.08
C VAL A 101 16.94 -8.23 -7.83
N ALA A 102 18.06 -8.50 -7.14
CA ALA A 102 19.22 -9.13 -7.75
C ALA A 102 18.89 -10.52 -8.31
N ASP A 103 18.20 -11.34 -7.54
CA ASP A 103 17.73 -12.67 -7.94
C ASP A 103 16.82 -12.58 -9.18
N GLN A 104 15.78 -11.74 -9.11
CA GLN A 104 14.80 -11.57 -10.17
C GLN A 104 15.35 -10.93 -11.46
N CYS A 105 16.52 -10.27 -11.39
CA CYS A 105 17.20 -9.67 -12.52
C CYS A 105 18.45 -10.47 -12.96
N GLY A 106 18.73 -11.64 -12.38
CA GLY A 106 19.90 -12.46 -12.72
C GLY A 106 21.25 -11.83 -12.33
N ILE A 107 21.26 -10.93 -11.35
CA ILE A 107 22.47 -10.28 -10.85
C ILE A 107 23.13 -11.20 -9.82
N PRO A 108 24.42 -11.57 -9.98
CA PRO A 108 25.07 -12.50 -9.06
C PRO A 108 25.15 -11.95 -7.63
N GLN A 109 24.73 -12.75 -6.65
CA GLN A 109 24.55 -12.35 -5.25
C GLN A 109 25.86 -11.98 -4.55
N ASP A 110 26.97 -12.57 -4.98
CA ASP A 110 28.33 -12.31 -4.49
C ASP A 110 28.82 -10.89 -4.84
N THR A 111 28.24 -10.24 -5.87
CA THR A 111 28.57 -8.86 -6.24
C THR A 111 27.99 -7.80 -5.29
N LEU A 112 27.03 -8.16 -4.43
CA LEU A 112 26.30 -7.20 -3.59
C LEU A 112 27.11 -6.70 -2.39
N GLY A 113 28.17 -7.41 -2.01
CA GLY A 113 29.01 -7.10 -0.85
C GLY A 113 28.39 -7.57 0.48
N LYS A 114 28.83 -6.97 1.60
CA LYS A 114 28.41 -7.37 2.95
C LYS A 114 27.72 -6.22 3.67
N LYS A 115 26.54 -6.49 4.28
CA LYS A 115 25.73 -5.49 4.99
C LYS A 115 26.55 -4.71 6.00
N GLY A 116 26.48 -3.38 5.93
CA GLY A 116 27.19 -2.50 6.86
C GLY A 116 28.70 -2.37 6.61
N HIS A 117 29.28 -3.17 5.70
CA HIS A 117 30.73 -3.24 5.51
C HIS A 117 31.15 -2.81 4.09
N SER A 118 30.59 -3.42 3.04
CA SER A 118 31.07 -3.24 1.65
C SER A 118 29.96 -3.37 0.61
N GLY A 119 30.24 -2.89 -0.61
CA GLY A 119 29.36 -3.04 -1.77
C GLY A 119 28.01 -2.32 -1.66
N VAL A 120 27.02 -2.83 -2.39
CA VAL A 120 25.64 -2.35 -2.41
C VAL A 120 25.04 -2.40 -1.01
N LEU A 121 25.30 -3.46 -0.25
CA LEU A 121 24.71 -3.69 1.07
C LEU A 121 25.32 -2.82 2.19
N LYS A 122 26.40 -2.07 1.90
CA LYS A 122 27.11 -1.24 2.90
C LYS A 122 26.21 -0.26 3.64
N THR A 123 25.41 0.52 2.91
CA THR A 123 24.60 1.60 3.49
C THR A 123 23.17 1.60 2.93
N LYS A 124 22.26 2.37 3.54
CA LYS A 124 20.94 2.63 2.92
C LYS A 124 21.07 3.38 1.59
N LYS A 125 22.02 4.32 1.50
CA LYS A 125 22.25 5.11 0.28
C LYS A 125 22.65 4.24 -0.90
N THR A 126 23.57 3.30 -0.68
CA THR A 126 24.04 2.36 -1.72
C THR A 126 22.95 1.38 -2.13
N ARG A 127 22.17 0.84 -1.17
CA ARG A 127 20.99 0.01 -1.47
C ARG A 127 19.95 0.78 -2.28
N LYS A 128 19.62 2.00 -1.86
CA LYS A 128 18.70 2.89 -2.59
C LYS A 128 19.20 3.15 -4.01
N GLN A 129 20.50 3.36 -4.21
CA GLN A 129 21.07 3.57 -5.54
C GLN A 129 20.92 2.33 -6.43
N PHE A 130 21.22 1.15 -5.92
CA PHE A 130 21.00 -0.12 -6.63
C PHE A 130 19.51 -0.33 -7.00
N LEU A 131 18.61 -0.10 -6.06
CA LEU A 131 17.16 -0.25 -6.31
C LEU A 131 16.63 0.78 -7.34
N LYS A 132 17.32 1.91 -7.53
CA LYS A 132 16.97 2.94 -8.52
C LYS A 132 17.55 2.68 -9.92
N ASP A 133 18.43 1.70 -10.07
CA ASP A 133 19.15 1.49 -11.32
C ASP A 133 18.18 1.16 -12.46
N GLN A 134 18.25 1.93 -13.54
CA GLN A 134 17.35 1.81 -14.68
C GLN A 134 17.72 0.66 -15.62
N SER A 135 18.89 0.04 -15.43
CA SER A 135 19.27 -1.18 -16.13
C SER A 135 18.54 -2.41 -15.57
N HIS A 136 18.01 -2.34 -14.35
CA HIS A 136 17.26 -3.44 -13.75
C HIS A 136 15.85 -3.52 -14.31
N ARG A 137 15.33 -4.75 -14.40
CA ARG A 137 13.92 -5.00 -14.76
C ARG A 137 12.95 -4.53 -13.67
N ILE A 138 13.38 -4.56 -12.42
CA ILE A 138 12.60 -4.11 -11.26
C ILE A 138 13.25 -2.86 -10.67
N GLN A 139 12.58 -1.72 -10.81
CA GLN A 139 13.11 -0.40 -10.50
C GLN A 139 12.27 0.28 -9.42
N PHE A 140 12.91 1.10 -8.60
CA PHE A 140 12.26 1.83 -7.52
C PHE A 140 12.51 3.33 -7.64
N VAL A 141 11.44 4.10 -7.73
CA VAL A 141 11.42 5.56 -7.71
C VAL A 141 10.88 6.01 -6.35
N TYR A 142 11.68 6.79 -5.64
CA TYR A 142 11.34 7.26 -4.31
C TYR A 142 10.83 8.70 -4.36
N THR A 143 9.67 8.94 -3.77
CA THR A 143 9.12 10.29 -3.63
C THR A 143 10.04 11.16 -2.77
N PRO A 144 10.09 12.49 -2.99
CA PRO A 144 10.75 13.41 -2.07
C PRO A 144 10.19 13.28 -0.66
N LYS A 145 10.99 13.64 0.34
CA LYS A 145 10.54 13.62 1.73
C LYS A 145 9.31 14.51 1.89
N HIS A 146 8.32 14.05 2.65
CA HIS A 146 7.05 14.75 2.87
C HIS A 146 6.20 14.98 1.61
N CYS A 147 6.47 14.25 0.51
CA CYS A 147 5.67 14.29 -0.72
C CYS A 147 4.95 12.96 -0.96
N SER A 148 4.37 12.40 0.10
CA SER A 148 3.61 11.15 0.08
C SER A 148 2.40 11.22 -0.88
N TRP A 149 1.83 12.43 -1.03
CA TRP A 149 0.78 12.76 -2.00
C TRP A 149 1.11 12.43 -3.47
N LEU A 150 2.39 12.25 -3.83
CA LEU A 150 2.79 11.79 -5.15
C LEU A 150 2.54 10.28 -5.37
N ASN A 151 2.37 9.53 -4.29
CA ASN A 151 2.11 8.09 -4.32
C ASN A 151 0.61 7.83 -4.45
N GLN A 152 0.13 7.54 -5.67
CA GLN A 152 -1.31 7.46 -5.98
C GLN A 152 -2.08 6.39 -5.19
N ILE A 153 -1.39 5.40 -4.62
CA ILE A 153 -2.02 4.42 -3.72
C ILE A 153 -2.63 5.10 -2.49
N GLU A 154 -2.07 6.21 -2.00
CA GLU A 154 -2.62 6.97 -0.87
C GLU A 154 -3.99 7.57 -1.19
N CYS A 155 -4.22 7.98 -2.45
CA CYS A 155 -5.54 8.39 -2.92
C CYS A 155 -6.54 7.23 -2.84
N TRP A 156 -6.11 6.01 -3.18
CA TRP A 156 -6.96 4.83 -3.04
C TRP A 156 -7.22 4.48 -1.58
N PHE A 157 -6.22 4.53 -0.70
CA PHE A 157 -6.43 4.37 0.74
C PHE A 157 -7.42 5.37 1.32
N SER A 158 -7.46 6.59 0.77
CA SER A 158 -8.46 7.59 1.13
C SER A 158 -9.86 7.20 0.65
N ILE A 159 -9.99 6.62 -0.54
CA ILE A 159 -11.26 6.07 -1.05
C ILE A 159 -11.72 4.90 -0.16
N LEU A 160 -10.83 3.93 0.08
CA LEU A 160 -11.08 2.79 0.98
C LEU A 160 -11.55 3.23 2.37
N SER A 161 -10.93 4.28 2.92
CA SER A 161 -11.28 4.79 4.25
C SER A 161 -12.67 5.43 4.28
N ARG A 162 -13.07 6.10 3.19
CA ARG A 162 -14.42 6.71 3.08
C ARG A 162 -15.50 5.67 2.79
N ASP A 163 -15.19 4.68 1.96
CA ASP A 163 -16.19 3.73 1.48
C ASP A 163 -16.38 2.57 2.46
N LEU A 164 -15.28 1.99 2.95
CA LEU A 164 -15.30 0.76 3.75
C LEU A 164 -15.01 1.00 5.24
N ILE A 165 -13.97 1.77 5.56
CA ILE A 165 -13.46 1.93 6.93
C ILE A 165 -13.96 3.24 7.56
N ASN A 166 -15.16 3.67 7.18
CA ASN A 166 -15.73 4.91 7.68
C ASN A 166 -16.37 4.70 9.08
N PRO A 167 -16.68 5.77 9.82
CA PRO A 167 -17.23 5.66 11.18
C PRO A 167 -18.57 4.91 11.30
N ARG A 168 -19.28 4.69 10.19
CA ARG A 168 -20.53 3.92 10.17
C ARG A 168 -20.30 2.42 9.97
N ALA A 169 -19.09 2.02 9.58
CA ALA A 169 -18.76 0.62 9.42
C ALA A 169 -18.68 -0.06 10.79
N SER A 170 -19.19 -1.29 10.83
CA SER A 170 -19.06 -2.19 11.98
C SER A 170 -18.37 -3.47 11.51
N PHE A 171 -17.39 -3.95 12.28
CA PHE A 171 -16.61 -5.15 12.02
C PHE A 171 -16.58 -6.03 13.27
N THR A 172 -17.18 -7.20 13.21
CA THR A 172 -17.39 -8.09 14.36
C THR A 172 -16.16 -8.92 14.75
N SER A 173 -15.10 -8.88 13.94
CA SER A 173 -13.81 -9.51 14.21
C SER A 173 -12.72 -9.00 13.27
N ILE A 174 -11.46 -9.36 13.52
CA ILE A 174 -10.36 -9.11 12.59
C ILE A 174 -10.55 -9.87 11.27
N ASP A 175 -11.06 -11.09 11.32
CA ASP A 175 -11.32 -11.87 10.11
C ASP A 175 -12.44 -11.25 9.27
N ASN A 176 -13.48 -10.72 9.92
CA ASN A 176 -14.52 -9.98 9.22
C ASN A 176 -13.96 -8.72 8.52
N LEU A 177 -13.09 -7.97 9.19
CA LEU A 177 -12.39 -6.83 8.59
C LEU A 177 -11.52 -7.27 7.41
N ALA A 178 -10.71 -8.32 7.57
CA ALA A 178 -9.83 -8.83 6.53
C ALA A 178 -10.62 -9.29 5.30
N TYR A 179 -11.71 -10.04 5.51
CA TYR A 179 -12.63 -10.46 4.45
C TYR A 179 -13.21 -9.25 3.70
N ARG A 180 -13.70 -8.23 4.43
CA ARG A 180 -14.27 -7.03 3.81
C ARG A 180 -13.24 -6.21 3.05
N LEU A 181 -11.99 -6.12 3.53
CA LEU A 181 -10.89 -5.46 2.82
C LEU A 181 -10.55 -6.17 1.50
N ALA A 182 -10.44 -7.50 1.52
CA ALA A 182 -10.20 -8.30 0.33
C ALA A 182 -11.34 -8.14 -0.69
N HIS A 183 -12.58 -8.38 -0.25
CA HIS A 183 -13.76 -8.28 -1.12
C HIS A 183 -13.96 -6.87 -1.67
N TYR A 184 -13.68 -5.82 -0.89
CA TYR A 184 -13.74 -4.45 -1.39
C TYR A 184 -12.67 -4.18 -2.45
N SER A 185 -11.48 -4.73 -2.30
CA SER A 185 -10.41 -4.59 -3.31
C SER A 185 -10.82 -5.23 -4.64
N ASP A 186 -11.45 -6.41 -4.60
CA ASP A 186 -11.99 -7.08 -5.79
C ASP A 186 -13.15 -6.30 -6.42
N TYR A 187 -14.09 -5.84 -5.59
CA TYR A 187 -15.20 -4.99 -6.04
C TYR A 187 -14.69 -3.71 -6.71
N TYR A 188 -13.72 -3.03 -6.07
CA TYR A 188 -13.11 -1.82 -6.61
C TYR A 188 -12.48 -2.10 -7.97
N ASN A 189 -11.69 -3.18 -8.08
CA ASN A 189 -11.04 -3.58 -9.33
C ASN A 189 -12.02 -3.88 -10.46
N ARG A 190 -13.16 -4.50 -10.14
CA ARG A 190 -14.16 -4.91 -11.13
C ARG A 190 -15.00 -3.74 -11.63
N PHE A 191 -15.34 -2.79 -10.75
CA PHE A 191 -16.38 -1.80 -11.05
C PHE A 191 -15.93 -0.34 -10.98
N LEU A 192 -14.90 -0.03 -10.21
CA LEU A 192 -14.51 1.35 -9.89
C LEU A 192 -13.12 1.74 -10.41
N ALA A 193 -12.25 0.76 -10.65
CA ALA A 193 -10.87 0.98 -11.06
C ALA A 193 -10.83 1.74 -12.38
N LYS A 194 -10.19 2.91 -12.32
CA LYS A 194 -9.90 3.75 -13.46
C LYS A 194 -8.67 4.61 -13.18
N PRO A 195 -7.94 5.04 -14.20
CA PRO A 195 -6.79 5.91 -14.02
C PRO A 195 -7.22 7.23 -13.38
N PHE A 196 -6.40 7.74 -12.46
CA PHE A 196 -6.64 9.08 -11.94
C PHE A 196 -6.23 10.10 -13.00
N ARG A 197 -7.12 11.05 -13.29
CA ARG A 197 -6.77 12.22 -14.10
C ARG A 197 -5.93 13.15 -13.25
N TRP A 198 -4.62 12.98 -13.33
CA TRP A 198 -3.67 13.78 -12.58
C TRP A 198 -2.98 14.78 -13.50
N THR A 199 -3.05 16.05 -13.17
CA THR A 199 -2.38 17.12 -13.91
C THR A 199 -1.39 17.81 -12.99
N TYR A 200 -0.13 17.89 -13.40
CA TYR A 200 0.89 18.68 -12.70
C TYR A 200 0.59 20.19 -12.71
N LYS A 201 -0.19 20.64 -13.71
CA LYS A 201 -0.75 22.00 -13.75
C LYS A 201 -1.85 22.12 -12.69
N GLY A 202 -1.47 22.43 -11.45
CA GLY A 202 -2.41 22.99 -10.49
C GLY A 202 -2.95 24.28 -11.08
N ARG A 203 -4.26 24.36 -11.34
CA ARG A 203 -4.89 25.67 -11.53
C ARG A 203 -4.85 26.32 -10.15
N PRO A 204 -4.12 27.43 -9.94
CA PRO A 204 -4.21 28.13 -8.68
C PRO A 204 -5.70 28.46 -8.46
N LEU A 205 -6.21 28.18 -7.26
CA LEU A 205 -7.50 28.72 -6.86
C LEU A 205 -7.34 30.24 -6.91
N GLN A 206 -8.02 30.89 -7.84
CA GLN A 206 -8.14 32.34 -7.82
C GLN A 206 -8.98 32.67 -6.59
N VAL A 207 -8.33 33.29 -5.60
CA VAL A 207 -8.98 33.88 -4.42
C VAL A 207 -9.40 35.30 -4.79
#